data_AF-A0A392M0N6-F1
#
_entry.id   AF-A0A392M0N6-F1
#
_cell.length_a   1.000
_cell.length_b   1.000
_cell.length_c   1.000
_cell.angle_alpha   90.00
_cell.angle_beta   90.00
_cell.angle_gamma   90.00
#
_symmetry.space_group_name_H-M   'P 1'
#
loop_
_entity.id
_entity.type
_entity.pdbx_description
1 polymer ?
#
loop_
_entity_poly.entity_id
_entity_poly.type
_entity_poly.pdbx_seq_one_letter_code
_entity_poly.pdbx_strand_id
1 'polypeptide(L)'
;YAAAIERNPEDYDALYNWALVLQESADNVSPDSTSPSKDALLEEACKKYDEATRLCPTLHDAYYNWAIAISDRAKMRGRTKEAEELWKQMMLVSYRTEFILNLN
;
A
#
# COMPACT_ATOMS: atom_id res chain seq x y z
N TYR A 1 5.49 6.81 -13.54
CA TYR A 1 4.65 7.44 -12.51
C TYR A 1 5.26 8.70 -11.91
N ALA A 2 6.48 8.69 -11.35
CA ALA A 2 7.08 9.90 -10.74
C ALA A 2 6.93 11.20 -11.56
N ALA A 3 7.35 11.20 -12.83
CA ALA A 3 7.24 12.36 -13.70
C ALA A 3 5.78 12.77 -14.05
N ALA A 4 4.81 11.86 -13.91
CA ALA A 4 3.39 12.17 -14.06
C ALA A 4 2.86 12.85 -12.79
N ILE A 5 3.24 12.34 -11.60
CA ILE A 5 2.89 12.94 -10.31
C ILE A 5 3.51 14.33 -10.14
N GLU A 6 4.74 14.55 -10.60
CA GLU A 6 5.35 15.89 -10.60
C GLU A 6 4.56 16.91 -11.42
N ARG A 7 3.89 16.46 -12.49
CA ARG A 7 3.04 17.31 -13.35
C ARG A 7 1.63 17.48 -12.80
N ASN A 8 1.11 16.45 -12.13
CA ASN A 8 -0.20 16.46 -11.49
C ASN A 8 -0.15 15.73 -10.14
N PRO A 9 0.18 16.42 -9.03
CA PRO A 9 0.27 15.81 -7.71
C PRO A 9 -1.07 15.31 -7.14
N GLU A 10 -2.20 15.75 -7.72
CA GLU A 10 -3.55 15.39 -7.27
C GLU A 10 -4.13 14.20 -8.05
N ASP A 11 -3.35 13.58 -8.95
CA ASP A 11 -3.74 12.40 -9.70
C ASP A 11 -3.71 11.13 -8.82
N TYR A 12 -4.80 10.93 -8.07
CA TYR A 12 -4.95 9.78 -7.20
C TYR A 12 -4.95 8.45 -7.99
N ASP A 13 -5.43 8.44 -9.24
CA ASP A 13 -5.43 7.26 -10.10
C ASP A 13 -4.00 6.88 -10.50
N ALA A 14 -3.16 7.85 -10.83
CA ALA A 14 -1.74 7.61 -11.09
C ALA A 14 -1.01 7.10 -9.84
N LEU A 15 -1.32 7.61 -8.65
CA LEU A 15 -0.77 7.12 -7.38
C LEU A 15 -1.21 5.69 -7.07
N TYR A 16 -2.50 5.40 -7.23
CA TYR A 16 -3.07 4.06 -7.05
C TYR A 16 -2.44 3.04 -8.00
N ASN A 17 -2.35 3.37 -9.29
CA ASN A 17 -1.74 2.49 -10.29
C ASN A 17 -0.24 2.30 -10.06
N TRP A 18 0.45 3.33 -9.58
CA TRP A 18 1.85 3.19 -9.18
C TRP A 18 2.00 2.18 -8.03
N ALA A 19 1.14 2.28 -7.02
CA ALA A 19 1.15 1.35 -5.89
C ALA A 19 0.90 -0.11 -6.34
N LEU A 20 -0.02 -0.34 -7.29
CA LEU A 20 -0.27 -1.66 -7.88
C LEU A 20 0.98 -2.23 -8.57
N VAL A 21 1.62 -1.43 -9.42
CA VAL A 21 2.85 -1.84 -10.13
C VAL A 21 3.98 -2.14 -9.13
N LEU A 22 4.07 -1.40 -8.03
CA LEU A 22 5.05 -1.67 -6.98
C LEU A 22 4.77 -3.01 -6.27
N GLN A 23 3.51 -3.33 -5.97
CA GLN A 23 3.16 -4.65 -5.42
C GLN A 23 3.46 -5.80 -6.38
N GLU A 24 3.06 -5.66 -7.64
CA GLU A 24 3.37 -6.66 -8.69
C GLU A 24 4.89 -6.82 -8.85
N SER A 25 5.63 -5.72 -8.82
CA SER A 25 7.10 -5.77 -8.86
C SER A 25 7.66 -6.52 -7.65
N ALA A 26 7.09 -6.33 -6.47
CA ALA A 26 7.49 -6.98 -5.22
C ALA A 26 7.33 -8.51 -5.28
N ASP A 27 6.30 -9.01 -5.96
CA ASP A 27 6.09 -10.45 -6.16
C ASP A 27 7.08 -11.08 -7.15
N ASN A 28 7.64 -10.26 -8.05
CA ASN A 28 8.65 -10.68 -9.01
C ASN A 28 10.10 -10.53 -8.50
N VAL A 29 10.30 -9.99 -7.29
CA VAL A 29 11.63 -9.87 -6.70
C VAL A 29 12.19 -11.25 -6.34
N SER A 30 13.39 -11.55 -6.84
CA SER A 30 14.15 -12.74 -6.42
C SER A 30 14.40 -12.72 -4.91
N PRO A 31 14.29 -13.85 -4.19
CA PRO A 31 14.59 -13.93 -2.75
C PRO A 31 15.99 -13.42 -2.37
N ASP A 32 16.95 -13.52 -3.30
CA ASP A 32 18.34 -13.11 -3.10
C ASP A 32 18.60 -11.63 -3.45
N SER A 33 17.60 -10.92 -3.98
CA SER A 33 17.73 -9.51 -4.33
C SER A 33 17.70 -8.63 -3.08
N THR A 34 18.77 -7.87 -2.87
CA THR A 34 18.87 -6.90 -1.77
C THR A 34 18.48 -5.48 -2.19
N SER A 35 18.35 -5.19 -3.49
CA SER A 35 17.97 -3.86 -4.00
C SER A 35 17.35 -3.90 -5.40
N PRO A 36 16.05 -3.56 -5.55
CA PRO A 36 15.09 -3.38 -4.46
C PRO A 36 14.75 -4.72 -3.80
N SER A 37 14.55 -4.70 -2.48
CA SER A 37 13.99 -5.85 -1.75
C SER A 37 12.46 -5.87 -1.87
N LYS A 38 11.84 -7.04 -1.68
CA LYS A 38 10.38 -7.18 -1.63
C LYS A 38 9.75 -6.22 -0.61
N ASP A 39 10.33 -6.11 0.58
CA ASP A 39 9.78 -5.24 1.64
C ASP A 39 9.84 -3.75 1.26
N ALA A 40 10.92 -3.30 0.61
CA ALA A 40 11.06 -1.91 0.20
C ALA A 40 10.01 -1.50 -0.85
N LEU A 41 9.71 -2.37 -1.80
CA LEU A 41 8.66 -2.13 -2.79
C LEU A 41 7.27 -2.10 -2.16
N LEU A 42 6.98 -3.03 -1.25
CA LEU A 42 5.71 -3.04 -0.53
C LEU A 42 5.55 -1.82 0.38
N GLU A 43 6.63 -1.34 1.01
CA GLU A 43 6.59 -0.11 1.80
C GLU A 43 6.28 1.11 0.93
N GLU A 44 6.91 1.22 -0.23
CA GLU A 44 6.62 2.32 -1.17
C GLU A 44 5.18 2.22 -1.71
N ALA A 45 4.70 1.01 -2.02
CA ALA A 45 3.30 0.80 -2.41
C ALA A 45 2.34 1.30 -1.31
N CYS A 46 2.62 1.00 -0.04
CA CYS A 46 1.84 1.49 1.09
C CYS A 46 1.78 3.03 1.13
N LYS A 47 2.90 3.73 0.90
CA LYS A 47 2.93 5.20 0.85
C LYS A 47 2.07 5.75 -0.29
N LYS A 48 2.10 5.11 -1.46
CA LYS A 48 1.31 5.53 -2.62
C LYS A 48 -0.19 5.28 -2.44
N TYR A 49 -0.59 4.18 -1.79
CA TYR A 49 -2.00 4.01 -1.40
C TYR A 49 -2.46 5.03 -0.36
N ASP A 50 -1.64 5.34 0.65
CA ASP A 50 -1.95 6.37 1.65
C ASP A 50 -2.10 7.76 0.99
N GLU A 51 -1.23 8.11 0.04
CA GLU A 51 -1.38 9.33 -0.77
C GLU A 51 -2.66 9.32 -1.62
N ALA A 52 -2.95 8.22 -2.35
CA ALA A 52 -4.15 8.10 -3.18
C ALA A 52 -5.44 8.21 -2.36
N THR A 53 -5.50 7.57 -1.19
CA THR A 53 -6.68 7.59 -0.31
C THR A 53 -6.87 8.93 0.41
N ARG A 54 -5.81 9.70 0.65
CA ARG A 54 -5.94 11.09 1.10
C ARG A 54 -6.61 11.99 0.06
N LEU A 55 -6.28 11.79 -1.22
CA LEU A 55 -6.85 12.56 -2.33
C LEU A 55 -8.26 12.09 -2.71
N CYS A 56 -8.50 10.78 -2.63
CA CYS A 56 -9.80 10.17 -2.90
C CYS A 56 -10.18 9.19 -1.77
N PRO A 57 -10.82 9.66 -0.68
CA PRO A 57 -11.22 8.81 0.44
C PRO A 57 -12.24 7.73 0.07
N THR A 58 -12.96 7.88 -1.04
CA THR A 58 -13.93 6.88 -1.53
C THR A 58 -13.29 5.82 -2.43
N LEU A 59 -11.97 5.83 -2.63
CA LEU A 59 -11.25 4.84 -3.41
C LEU A 59 -11.06 3.53 -2.64
N HIS A 60 -12.13 2.74 -2.52
CA HIS A 60 -12.16 1.50 -1.74
C HIS A 60 -11.10 0.48 -2.16
N ASP A 61 -10.84 0.36 -3.47
CA ASP A 61 -9.82 -0.56 -4.00
C ASP A 61 -8.41 -0.22 -3.51
N ALA A 62 -8.10 1.07 -3.29
CA ALA A 62 -6.82 1.47 -2.73
C ALA A 62 -6.67 1.02 -1.28
N TYR A 63 -7.71 1.13 -0.45
CA TYR A 63 -7.66 0.62 0.92
C TYR A 63 -7.52 -0.90 0.97
N TYR A 64 -8.26 -1.62 0.12
CA TYR A 64 -8.21 -3.08 0.05
C TYR A 64 -6.80 -3.56 -0.32
N ASN A 65 -6.22 -3.00 -1.39
CA ASN A 65 -4.89 -3.35 -1.84
C ASN A 65 -3.79 -2.89 -0.87
N TRP A 66 -4.00 -1.78 -0.17
CA TRP A 66 -3.10 -1.33 0.90
C TRP A 66 -3.07 -2.32 2.07
N ALA A 67 -4.23 -2.82 2.51
CA ALA A 67 -4.29 -3.83 3.57
C ALA A 67 -3.56 -5.12 3.16
N ILE A 68 -3.66 -5.53 1.90
CA ILE A 68 -2.89 -6.66 1.35
C ILE A 68 -1.39 -6.39 1.44
N ALA A 69 -0.91 -5.22 0.99
CA ALA A 69 0.50 -4.87 1.05
C ALA A 69 1.04 -4.91 2.49
N ILE A 70 0.29 -4.36 3.46
CA ILE A 70 0.66 -4.41 4.89
C ILE A 70 0.70 -5.86 5.40
N SER A 71 -0.29 -6.68 5.02
CA SER A 71 -0.38 -8.09 5.40
C SER A 71 0.84 -8.87 4.92
N ASP A 72 1.28 -8.66 3.67
CA ASP A 72 2.45 -9.33 3.12
C ASP A 72 3.74 -8.89 3.80
N ARG A 73 3.86 -7.59 4.09
CA ARG A 73 4.95 -7.05 4.93
C ARG A 73 4.98 -7.68 6.32
N ALA A 74 3.83 -7.90 6.95
CA ALA A 74 3.74 -8.51 8.27
C ALA A 74 4.14 -9.99 8.23
N LYS A 75 3.69 -10.74 7.21
CA LYS A 75 4.06 -12.16 7.01
C LYS A 75 5.56 -12.34 6.87
N MET A 76 6.24 -11.45 6.13
CA MET A 76 7.71 -11.49 5.97
C MET A 76 8.47 -11.38 7.29
N ARG A 77 7.88 -10.71 8.29
CA ARG A 77 8.47 -10.48 9.62
C ARG A 77 8.10 -11.55 10.64
N GLY A 78 7.24 -12.51 10.28
CA GLY A 78 6.85 -13.63 11.13
C GLY A 78 6.25 -13.21 12.48
N ARG A 79 6.74 -13.81 13.58
CA ARG A 79 6.24 -13.58 14.95
C ARG A 79 7.10 -12.55 15.69
N THR A 80 7.19 -11.35 15.14
CA THR A 80 7.95 -10.24 15.74
C THR A 80 7.00 -9.11 16.15
N LYS A 81 7.46 -8.24 17.07
CA LYS A 81 6.71 -7.02 17.44
C LYS A 81 6.42 -6.13 16.24
N GLU A 82 7.34 -6.09 15.27
CA GLU A 82 7.14 -5.31 14.04
C GLU A 82 5.98 -5.87 13.19
N ALA A 83 5.85 -7.20 13.10
CA ALA A 83 4.70 -7.82 12.46
C ALA A 83 3.39 -7.48 13.19
N GLU A 84 3.37 -7.49 14.53
CA GLU A 84 2.20 -7.11 15.33
C GLU A 84 1.77 -5.66 15.06
N GLU A 85 2.71 -4.72 14.94
CA GLU A 85 2.41 -3.33 14.61
C GLU A 85 1.85 -3.19 13.19
N LEU A 86 2.36 -3.94 12.22
CA LEU A 86 1.79 -3.96 10.87
C LEU A 86 0.37 -4.55 10.87
N TRP A 87 0.10 -5.60 11.63
CA TRP A 87 -1.26 -6.12 11.77
C TRP A 87 -2.22 -5.07 12.34
N LYS A 88 -1.80 -4.30 13.35
CA LYS A 88 -2.60 -3.18 13.88
C LYS A 88 -2.85 -2.11 12.82
N GLN A 89 -1.85 -1.77 12.01
CA GLN A 89 -2.00 -0.82 10.91
C GLN A 89 -2.99 -1.32 9.85
N MET A 90 -2.89 -2.59 9.45
CA MET A 90 -3.81 -3.22 8.50
C MET A 90 -5.27 -3.14 9.01
N MET A 91 -5.49 -3.44 10.29
CA MET A 91 -6.82 -3.33 10.90
C MET A 91 -7.32 -1.88 10.85
N LEU A 92 -6.47 -0.90 11.18
CA LEU A 92 -6.83 0.52 11.10
C LEU A 92 -7.22 0.95 9.67
N VAL A 93 -6.47 0.50 8.65
CA VAL A 93 -6.79 0.76 7.24
C VAL A 93 -8.13 0.13 6.86
N SER A 94 -8.39 -1.11 7.28
CA SER A 94 -9.64 -1.83 7.00
C SER A 94 -10.86 -1.15 7.63
N TYR A 95 -10.74 -0.71 8.89
CA TYR A 95 -11.82 0.01 9.58
C TYR A 95 -12.13 1.36 8.93
N ARG A 96 -11.13 2.05 8.36
CA ARG A 96 -11.37 3.29 7.60
C ARG A 96 -12.22 3.02 6.37
N THR A 97 -12.02 1.89 5.68
CA THR A 97 -12.85 1.47 4.55
C THR A 97 -14.29 1.26 4.97
N GLU A 98 -14.54 0.51 6.05
CA GLU A 98 -15.88 0.24 6.57
C GLU A 98 -16.60 1.52 7.02
N PHE A 99 -15.90 2.44 7.67
CA PHE A 99 -16.48 3.72 8.09
C PHE A 99 -16.94 4.57 6.90
N ILE A 100 -16.13 4.64 5.84
CA ILE A 100 -16.47 5.41 4.63
C ILE A 100 -17.62 4.75 3.85
N LEU A 101 -17.67 3.41 3.80
CA LEU A 101 -18.77 2.67 3.18
C LEU A 101 -20.11 2.90 3.87
N ASN A 102 -20.12 3.04 5.20
CA ASN A 102 -21.34 3.25 5.98
C ASN A 102 -21.88 4.71 5.95
N LEU A 103 -21.17 5.64 5.30
CA LEU A 103 -21.56 7.06 5.20
C LEU A 103 -22.09 7.47 3.81
N ASN A 104 -22.15 6.55 2.84
CA ASN A 104 -22.69 6.76 1.49
C ASN A 104 -23.99 5.98 1.27
#